data_AF-A0A9W9HL70-F1
#
_entry.id   AF-A0A9W9HL70-F1
#
_cell.length_a   1.000
_cell.length_b   1.000
_cell.length_c   1.000
_cell.angle_alpha   90.00
_cell.angle_beta   90.00
_cell.angle_gamma   90.00
#
_symmetry.space_group_name_H-M   'P 1'
#
loop_
_entity.id
_entity.type
_entity.pdbx_description
1 polymer ?
#
loop_
_entity_poly.entity_id
_entity_poly.type
_entity_poly.pdbx_seq_one_letter_code
_entity_poly.pdbx_strand_id
1 'polypeptide(L)'
;MNALAQLINHVSKGSKAPNAAYSLRSWSSASTCIGYPTGPSAGNTSDEAKHPDTEGECWRRRDVEKMYQDPYSISLLCKFGLFDDKYAELKGLKPFCARQEECSQSTKSTTIWNVGPVQLLQEEPATIARKLSDESLGKFSSIPYEEFIRKAFGFTSDYIDSFLWKYEYLEWSLSRNACRASIDYWIQVKEALTVIGADPFLHATVQHIRQKEAVRAYLRSEKEIVGMEHLIPNLSAQLKEALDQVIEPLERLLSKPDAAQNVLEELQVVRFRFHDFYSPLNVDWNLSLDISNELLDEVRWMNIPSLAGAIARKDEALFSQYIQFAFTRDEHSKQACHVLNTRWNRLSSAVKEIMAAKIGLSSRIDCLADCLNGIRNYYSLTAIIQGIKASHVETEALHKFGKLLDTSDNYQQYRNRMREDSYALHFLLPAAIKSVQGDDKWAKIAIEASLSYSVHIDAQGPQMEFRSLSHNEVGGPREHEGIFRFFAFVRGIMECIGG
;
A
#
# COMPACT_ATOMS: atom_id res chain seq x y z
N MET A 1 -27.06 -12.92 1.39
CA MET A 1 -27.24 -11.65 0.66
C MET A 1 -28.57 -10.93 0.97
N ASN A 2 -29.72 -11.61 1.06
CA ASN A 2 -31.02 -10.94 1.38
C ASN A 2 -31.13 -10.31 2.79
N ALA A 3 -30.41 -10.84 3.80
CA ALA A 3 -30.36 -10.22 5.13
C ALA A 3 -29.54 -8.90 5.16
N LEU A 4 -28.57 -8.76 4.24
CA LEU A 4 -27.71 -7.57 4.13
C LEU A 4 -28.48 -6.38 3.50
N ALA A 5 -29.34 -6.66 2.52
CA ALA A 5 -30.17 -5.65 1.86
C ALA A 5 -31.25 -5.06 2.78
N GLN A 6 -31.79 -5.85 3.71
CA GLN A 6 -32.77 -5.38 4.69
C GLN A 6 -32.13 -4.51 5.79
N LEU A 7 -30.87 -4.77 6.15
CA LEU A 7 -30.14 -3.98 7.16
C LEU A 7 -29.71 -2.60 6.63
N ILE A 8 -29.32 -2.52 5.34
CA ILE A 8 -28.91 -1.27 4.69
C ILE A 8 -30.10 -0.31 4.48
N ASN A 9 -31.28 -0.83 4.14
CA ASN A 9 -32.47 -0.01 3.91
C ASN A 9 -33.04 0.66 5.18
N HIS A 10 -32.73 0.14 6.37
CA HIS A 10 -33.22 0.73 7.62
C HIS A 10 -32.38 1.95 8.08
N VAL A 11 -31.12 2.04 7.65
CA VAL A 11 -30.16 3.08 8.07
C VAL A 11 -30.24 4.35 7.21
N SER A 12 -30.68 4.25 5.95
CA SER A 12 -30.75 5.40 5.02
C SER A 12 -31.77 6.49 5.39
N LYS A 13 -32.59 6.33 6.45
CA LYS A 13 -33.67 7.26 6.80
C LYS A 13 -33.43 8.15 8.02
N GLY A 14 -32.25 8.14 8.63
CA GLY A 14 -32.03 8.96 9.83
C GLY A 14 -30.60 9.48 9.99
N SER A 15 -30.41 10.76 9.70
CA SER A 15 -29.54 11.72 10.40
C SER A 15 -28.71 12.59 9.46
N LYS A 16 -28.89 13.91 9.60
CA LYS A 16 -28.12 14.99 8.99
C LYS A 16 -27.16 15.58 10.03
N ALA A 17 -25.88 15.73 9.63
CA ALA A 17 -24.85 16.69 10.08
C ALA A 17 -24.28 16.58 11.52
N PRO A 18 -23.14 17.27 11.85
CA PRO A 18 -22.01 17.73 11.02
C PRO A 18 -20.62 17.22 11.48
N ASN A 19 -19.62 17.45 10.61
CA ASN A 19 -18.20 17.15 10.79
C ASN A 19 -17.51 18.05 11.84
N ALA A 20 -16.69 17.44 12.70
CA ALA A 20 -15.63 18.11 13.44
C ALA A 20 -14.34 17.29 13.30
N ALA A 21 -13.34 17.88 12.64
CA ALA A 21 -12.01 17.33 12.50
C ALA A 21 -11.18 17.66 13.75
N TYR A 22 -10.53 16.67 14.35
CA TYR A 22 -9.49 16.89 15.35
C TYR A 22 -8.17 16.32 14.86
N SER A 23 -7.19 17.23 14.76
CA SER A 23 -5.78 16.99 14.49
C SER A 23 -5.08 16.60 15.79
N LEU A 24 -4.33 15.49 15.79
CA LEU A 24 -3.36 15.17 16.83
C LEU A 24 -2.02 14.81 16.17
N ARG A 25 -1.09 15.78 16.23
CA ARG A 25 0.35 15.58 16.03
C ARG A 25 1.01 15.28 17.38
N SER A 26 2.24 14.75 17.25
CA SER A 26 3.28 14.54 18.27
C SER A 26 3.24 13.18 18.95
N TRP A 27 4.23 12.34 18.62
CA TRP A 27 5.27 11.94 19.57
C TRP A 27 6.63 11.78 18.86
N SER A 28 7.61 12.46 19.42
CA SER A 28 9.03 12.42 19.09
C SER A 28 9.68 11.12 19.57
N SER A 29 10.66 10.61 18.84
CA SER A 29 11.67 9.72 19.41
C SER A 29 13.05 10.17 18.92
N ALA A 30 13.82 10.65 19.88
CA ALA A 30 15.21 11.04 19.74
C ALA A 30 16.05 9.82 19.36
N SER A 31 16.96 9.98 18.40
CA SER A 31 18.05 9.04 18.21
C SER A 31 19.37 9.80 18.15
N THR A 32 20.28 9.34 18.99
CA THR A 32 21.55 9.93 19.39
C THR A 32 22.55 9.81 18.25
N CYS A 33 23.00 10.95 17.71
CA CYS A 33 24.11 11.00 16.76
C CYS A 33 25.43 10.70 17.49
N ILE A 34 26.00 9.53 17.23
CA ILE A 34 27.40 9.22 17.58
C ILE A 34 28.28 9.77 16.46
N GLY A 35 29.03 10.82 16.76
CA GLY A 35 30.01 11.41 15.86
C GLY A 35 31.28 10.57 15.79
N TYR A 36 31.79 10.38 14.57
CA TYR A 36 33.15 9.90 14.33
C TYR A 36 34.04 11.04 13.82
N PRO A 37 35.31 11.10 14.25
CA PRO A 37 36.18 12.23 14.02
C PRO A 37 36.73 12.28 12.59
N THR A 38 36.73 13.48 12.02
CA THR A 38 37.41 13.84 10.78
C THR A 38 38.91 14.06 11.00
N GLY A 39 39.75 13.48 10.15
CA GLY A 39 41.17 13.83 9.98
C GLY A 39 41.86 12.90 8.96
N PRO A 40 43.01 13.30 8.39
CA PRO A 40 43.12 14.37 7.42
C PRO A 40 43.48 13.88 6.00
N SER A 41 43.16 14.75 5.05
CA SER A 41 43.56 14.75 3.64
C SER A 41 45.05 14.46 3.41
N ALA A 42 45.34 13.41 2.63
CA ALA A 42 46.60 13.26 1.93
C ALA A 42 46.29 12.96 0.46
N GLY A 43 46.66 13.91 -0.40
CA GLY A 43 46.58 13.75 -1.84
C GLY A 43 47.55 12.71 -2.34
N ASN A 44 47.16 12.01 -3.41
CA ASN A 44 48.09 11.54 -4.42
C ASN A 44 47.36 11.50 -5.75
N THR A 45 47.84 12.36 -6.64
CA THR A 45 47.61 12.38 -8.07
C THR A 45 48.18 11.11 -8.69
N SER A 46 47.36 10.35 -9.38
CA SER A 46 47.79 9.54 -10.51
C SER A 46 46.73 9.64 -11.58
N ASP A 47 47.07 10.38 -12.64
CA ASP A 47 46.38 10.44 -13.91
C ASP A 47 46.31 9.03 -14.51
N GLU A 48 45.23 8.31 -14.23
CA GLU A 48 44.77 7.21 -15.08
C GLU A 48 43.92 7.81 -16.20
N ALA A 49 44.43 7.65 -17.43
CA ALA A 49 43.75 8.00 -18.66
C ALA A 49 42.34 7.41 -18.66
N LYS A 50 41.33 8.28 -18.54
CA LYS A 50 39.93 7.96 -18.85
C LYS A 50 39.84 7.58 -20.32
N HIS A 51 39.97 6.29 -20.62
CA HIS A 51 39.35 5.73 -21.80
C HIS A 51 37.85 6.08 -21.74
N PRO A 52 37.23 6.55 -22.83
CA PRO A 52 35.78 6.73 -22.87
C PRO A 52 35.16 5.34 -22.95
N ASP A 53 34.98 4.72 -21.78
CA ASP A 53 34.21 3.49 -21.61
C ASP A 53 32.78 3.77 -22.06
N THR A 54 32.59 3.58 -23.35
CA THR A 54 31.33 3.58 -24.07
C THR A 54 30.65 2.23 -23.87
N GLU A 55 30.76 1.63 -22.69
CA GLU A 55 30.10 0.37 -22.37
C GLU A 55 28.71 0.70 -21.80
N GLY A 56 27.63 0.24 -22.44
CA GLY A 56 26.24 0.63 -22.13
C GLY A 56 25.83 0.52 -20.65
N GLU A 57 24.99 1.43 -20.18
CA GLU A 57 24.60 1.52 -18.76
C GLU A 57 23.74 0.33 -18.30
N CYS A 58 24.08 -0.22 -17.13
CA CYS A 58 23.32 -1.29 -16.49
C CYS A 58 23.33 -1.11 -14.97
N TRP A 59 22.15 -1.19 -14.36
CA TRP A 59 21.99 -1.16 -12.92
C TRP A 59 22.81 -2.29 -12.29
N ARG A 60 23.74 -1.93 -11.40
CA ARG A 60 24.62 -2.87 -10.68
C ARG A 60 25.29 -3.89 -11.59
N ARG A 61 25.89 -3.42 -12.69
CA ARG A 61 26.55 -4.28 -13.70
C ARG A 61 27.33 -5.47 -13.10
N ARG A 62 28.16 -5.25 -12.07
CA ARG A 62 28.96 -6.31 -11.43
C ARG A 62 28.13 -7.42 -10.77
N ASP A 63 27.00 -7.06 -10.17
CA ASP A 63 26.10 -8.05 -9.56
C ASP A 63 25.32 -8.78 -10.66
N VAL A 64 24.85 -8.04 -11.67
CA VAL A 64 24.16 -8.61 -12.83
C VAL A 64 25.00 -9.66 -13.55
N GLU A 65 26.32 -9.45 -13.66
CA GLU A 65 27.23 -10.44 -14.25
C GLU A 65 27.26 -11.78 -13.51
N LYS A 66 27.03 -11.77 -12.19
CA LYS A 66 26.90 -12.99 -11.39
C LYS A 66 25.52 -13.66 -11.59
N MET A 67 24.51 -12.88 -11.96
CA MET A 67 23.13 -13.38 -12.16
C MET A 67 22.93 -14.17 -13.46
N TYR A 68 23.87 -14.18 -14.41
CA TYR A 68 23.69 -14.94 -15.67
C TYR A 68 23.51 -16.45 -15.48
N GLN A 69 23.85 -16.97 -14.30
CA GLN A 69 23.59 -18.37 -13.93
C GLN A 69 22.16 -18.59 -13.40
N ASP A 70 21.41 -17.52 -13.13
CA ASP A 70 20.02 -17.53 -12.69
C ASP A 70 19.10 -16.89 -13.75
N PRO A 71 18.48 -17.72 -14.63
CA PRO A 71 17.55 -17.24 -15.63
C PRO A 71 16.38 -16.43 -15.07
N TYR A 72 15.97 -16.70 -13.83
CA TYR A 72 14.87 -15.99 -13.19
C TYR A 72 15.23 -14.54 -12.89
N SER A 73 16.38 -14.29 -12.23
CA SER A 73 16.87 -12.93 -11.99
C SER A 73 17.10 -12.14 -13.29
N ILE A 74 17.66 -12.77 -14.32
CA ILE A 74 17.81 -12.12 -15.65
C ILE A 74 16.45 -11.76 -16.25
N SER A 75 15.44 -12.63 -16.10
CA SER A 75 14.09 -12.32 -16.58
C SER A 75 13.47 -11.11 -15.86
N LEU A 76 13.70 -10.96 -14.55
CA LEU A 76 13.24 -9.79 -13.79
C LEU A 76 14.01 -8.52 -14.20
N LEU A 77 15.32 -8.62 -14.40
CA LEU A 77 16.13 -7.51 -14.90
C LEU A 77 15.61 -7.00 -16.26
N CYS A 78 15.33 -7.93 -17.18
CA CYS A 78 14.76 -7.61 -18.49
C CYS A 78 13.36 -7.02 -18.37
N LYS A 79 12.53 -7.58 -17.48
CA LYS A 79 11.18 -7.09 -17.22
C LYS A 79 11.18 -5.65 -16.73
N PHE A 80 12.07 -5.28 -15.81
CA PHE A 80 12.16 -3.93 -15.27
C PHE A 80 12.99 -2.97 -16.14
N GLY A 81 13.67 -3.47 -17.17
CA GLY A 81 14.43 -2.64 -18.09
C GLY A 81 15.55 -1.86 -17.40
N LEU A 82 16.26 -2.48 -16.47
CA LEU A 82 17.32 -1.81 -15.70
C LEU A 82 18.68 -1.86 -16.43
N PHE A 83 18.65 -1.75 -17.75
CA PHE A 83 19.79 -1.58 -18.65
C PHE A 83 19.39 -0.77 -19.89
N ASP A 84 20.37 -0.18 -20.56
CA ASP A 84 20.20 0.47 -21.86
C ASP A 84 20.26 -0.54 -23.03
N ASP A 85 19.82 -0.11 -24.21
CA ASP A 85 19.77 -0.97 -25.39
C ASP A 85 21.17 -1.44 -25.81
N LYS A 86 22.19 -0.60 -25.59
CA LYS A 86 23.57 -0.92 -25.90
C LYS A 86 24.09 -2.09 -25.05
N TYR A 87 23.77 -2.10 -23.76
CA TYR A 87 24.09 -3.20 -22.87
C TYR A 87 23.33 -4.46 -23.26
N ALA A 88 22.05 -4.32 -23.63
CA ALA A 88 21.24 -5.44 -24.10
C ALA A 88 21.86 -6.12 -25.32
N GLU A 89 22.23 -5.35 -26.34
CA GLU A 89 22.90 -5.84 -27.55
C GLU A 89 24.22 -6.56 -27.21
N LEU A 90 25.06 -5.95 -26.36
CA LEU A 90 26.36 -6.49 -25.98
C LEU A 90 26.25 -7.85 -25.24
N LYS A 91 25.18 -8.04 -24.47
CA LYS A 91 24.96 -9.26 -23.68
C LYS A 91 23.98 -10.23 -24.34
N GLY A 92 23.50 -9.92 -25.55
CA GLY A 92 22.50 -10.75 -26.25
C GLY A 92 21.16 -10.82 -25.52
N LEU A 93 20.83 -9.81 -24.71
CA LEU A 93 19.53 -9.67 -24.06
C LEU A 93 18.54 -9.04 -25.04
N LYS A 94 17.25 -9.28 -24.81
CA LYS A 94 16.21 -8.55 -25.54
C LYS A 94 16.21 -7.09 -25.06
N PRO A 95 16.18 -6.09 -25.97
CA PRO A 95 15.96 -4.70 -25.61
C PRO A 95 14.72 -4.55 -24.74
N PHE A 96 14.72 -3.55 -23.86
CA PHE A 96 13.55 -3.30 -23.03
C PHE A 96 12.35 -2.95 -23.90
N CYS A 97 11.25 -3.65 -23.68
CA CYS A 97 10.00 -3.36 -24.33
C CYS A 97 8.89 -3.46 -23.30
N ALA A 98 8.37 -2.31 -22.85
CA ALA A 98 7.17 -2.24 -22.04
C ALA A 98 5.95 -2.66 -22.90
N ARG A 99 5.80 -3.97 -23.14
CA ARG A 99 4.66 -4.59 -23.84
C ARG A 99 4.29 -3.96 -25.19
N GLN A 100 4.99 -4.32 -26.28
CA GLN A 100 4.53 -3.96 -27.64
C GLN A 100 3.32 -4.77 -28.14
N GLU A 101 3.03 -5.95 -27.58
CA GLU A 101 1.98 -6.84 -28.14
C GLU A 101 0.53 -6.34 -27.93
N GLU A 102 0.30 -5.37 -27.05
CA GLU A 102 -1.00 -4.68 -26.91
C GLU A 102 -0.98 -3.25 -27.52
N CYS A 103 0.19 -2.79 -27.96
CA CYS A 103 0.47 -1.39 -28.27
C CYS A 103 0.01 -0.95 -29.67
N SER A 104 -0.25 -1.88 -30.58
CA SER A 104 -0.72 -1.52 -31.94
C SER A 104 -2.21 -1.17 -32.03
N GLN A 105 -2.99 -1.38 -30.96
CA GLN A 105 -4.44 -1.10 -30.96
C GLN A 105 -4.91 -0.16 -29.84
N SER A 106 -4.14 0.05 -28.76
CA SER A 106 -4.57 0.88 -27.61
C SER A 106 -3.93 2.28 -27.53
N THR A 107 -2.84 2.56 -28.24
CA THR A 107 -2.11 3.86 -28.18
C THR A 107 -2.78 5.03 -28.89
N LYS A 108 -3.98 4.85 -29.45
CA LYS A 108 -4.93 5.96 -29.62
C LYS A 108 -5.65 6.31 -28.30
N SER A 109 -5.02 6.04 -27.16
CA SER A 109 -5.42 6.56 -25.85
C SER A 109 -5.46 8.08 -25.94
N THR A 110 -6.66 8.62 -25.89
CA THR A 110 -7.01 9.98 -26.26
C THR A 110 -6.11 10.97 -25.51
N THR A 111 -5.20 11.58 -26.26
CA THR A 111 -4.38 12.74 -25.87
C THR A 111 -5.25 13.89 -25.34
N ILE A 112 -6.53 13.88 -25.72
CA ILE A 112 -7.52 14.92 -25.47
C ILE A 112 -8.21 14.65 -24.14
N TRP A 113 -8.20 15.66 -23.28
CA TRP A 113 -9.03 15.68 -22.08
C TRP A 113 -10.50 15.83 -22.43
N ASN A 114 -11.37 15.06 -21.78
CA ASN A 114 -12.82 15.11 -22.04
C ASN A 114 -13.44 16.44 -21.58
N VAL A 115 -12.79 17.11 -20.62
CA VAL A 115 -13.18 18.44 -20.16
C VAL A 115 -12.74 19.47 -21.19
N GLY A 116 -13.72 20.01 -21.92
CA GLY A 116 -13.53 21.07 -22.90
C GLY A 116 -14.03 22.44 -22.44
N PRO A 117 -13.78 23.49 -23.24
CA PRO A 117 -14.23 24.86 -22.98
C PRO A 117 -15.72 25.02 -22.72
N VAL A 118 -16.58 24.23 -23.38
CA VAL A 118 -18.04 24.34 -23.24
C VAL A 118 -18.48 23.88 -21.85
N GLN A 119 -17.90 22.78 -21.37
CA GLN A 119 -18.19 22.22 -20.06
C GLN A 119 -17.77 23.19 -18.94
N LEU A 120 -16.63 23.87 -19.07
CA LEU A 120 -16.18 24.88 -18.09
C LEU A 120 -17.18 26.02 -17.89
N LEU A 121 -18.02 26.33 -18.89
CA LEU A 121 -19.00 27.41 -18.82
C LEU A 121 -20.37 26.94 -18.32
N GLN A 122 -20.64 25.64 -18.39
CA GLN A 122 -21.96 25.06 -18.14
C GLN A 122 -22.01 24.25 -16.85
N GLU A 123 -20.86 23.76 -16.37
CA GLU A 123 -20.79 22.84 -15.25
C GLU A 123 -20.21 23.49 -14.00
N GLU A 124 -20.79 23.09 -12.86
CA GLU A 124 -20.33 23.49 -11.54
C GLU A 124 -18.87 23.07 -11.30
N PRO A 125 -18.07 23.88 -10.56
CA PRO A 125 -16.67 23.60 -10.26
C PRO A 125 -16.41 22.19 -9.71
N ALA A 126 -17.29 21.71 -8.83
CA ALA A 126 -17.18 20.38 -8.23
C ALA A 126 -17.35 19.24 -9.25
N THR A 127 -18.18 19.45 -10.28
CA THR A 127 -18.40 18.47 -11.36
C THR A 127 -17.16 18.39 -12.26
N ILE A 128 -16.59 19.54 -12.60
CA ILE A 128 -15.33 19.61 -13.36
C ILE A 128 -14.19 18.97 -12.59
N ALA A 129 -14.04 19.29 -11.29
CA ALA A 129 -13.01 18.70 -10.45
C ALA A 129 -13.08 17.16 -10.45
N ARG A 130 -14.29 16.58 -10.30
CA ARG A 130 -14.49 15.13 -10.36
C ARG A 130 -14.13 14.54 -11.71
N LYS A 131 -14.61 15.13 -12.82
CA LYS A 131 -14.30 14.65 -14.18
C LYS A 131 -12.80 14.67 -14.47
N LEU A 132 -12.12 15.74 -14.07
CA LEU A 132 -10.67 15.84 -14.20
C LEU A 132 -9.98 14.76 -13.36
N SER A 133 -10.38 14.59 -12.10
CA SER A 133 -9.81 13.59 -11.18
C SER A 133 -9.95 12.17 -11.72
N ASP A 134 -11.15 11.77 -12.16
CA ASP A 134 -11.41 10.44 -12.69
C ASP A 134 -10.56 10.17 -13.95
N GLU A 135 -10.48 11.16 -14.85
CA GLU A 135 -9.70 11.03 -16.07
C GLU A 135 -8.19 11.01 -15.81
N SER A 136 -7.71 11.87 -14.90
CA SER A 136 -6.31 11.94 -14.49
C SER A 136 -5.84 10.63 -13.91
N LEU A 137 -6.64 10.05 -13.01
CA LEU A 137 -6.32 8.77 -12.41
C LEU A 137 -6.34 7.63 -13.44
N GLY A 138 -7.30 7.62 -14.36
CA GLY A 138 -7.29 6.68 -15.48
C GLY A 138 -6.02 6.79 -16.35
N LYS A 139 -5.53 8.01 -16.57
CA LYS A 139 -4.25 8.25 -17.27
C LYS A 139 -3.06 7.74 -16.45
N PHE A 140 -3.02 7.99 -15.14
CA PHE A 140 -1.96 7.49 -14.25
C PHE A 140 -1.92 5.95 -14.22
N SER A 141 -3.06 5.30 -14.00
CA SER A 141 -3.17 3.84 -13.95
C SER A 141 -2.85 3.14 -15.28
N SER A 142 -2.82 3.89 -16.40
CA SER A 142 -2.42 3.36 -17.70
C SER A 142 -0.91 3.21 -17.90
N ILE A 143 -0.10 3.83 -17.03
CA ILE A 143 1.36 3.75 -17.11
C ILE A 143 1.80 2.41 -16.52
N PRO A 144 2.58 1.59 -17.26
CA PRO A 144 3.13 0.36 -16.72
C PRO A 144 4.01 0.62 -15.51
N TYR A 145 3.94 -0.25 -14.50
CA TYR A 145 4.77 -0.16 -13.29
C TYR A 145 6.27 -0.12 -13.61
N GLU A 146 6.69 -0.88 -14.62
CA GLU A 146 8.06 -0.98 -15.09
C GLU A 146 8.63 0.39 -15.56
N GLU A 147 7.79 1.29 -16.09
CA GLU A 147 8.21 2.64 -16.51
C GLU A 147 8.58 3.52 -15.32
N PHE A 148 7.86 3.39 -14.19
CA PHE A 148 8.22 4.10 -12.96
C PHE A 148 9.56 3.61 -12.39
N ILE A 149 9.85 2.30 -12.50
CA ILE A 149 11.14 1.75 -12.07
C ILE A 149 12.28 2.29 -12.94
N ARG A 150 12.10 2.33 -14.27
CA ARG A 150 13.10 2.89 -15.18
C ARG A 150 13.36 4.37 -14.87
N LYS A 151 12.30 5.14 -14.66
CA LYS A 151 12.42 6.56 -14.29
C LYS A 151 13.13 6.74 -12.95
N ALA A 152 12.81 5.93 -11.95
CA ALA A 152 13.49 5.91 -10.66
C ALA A 152 14.99 5.55 -10.79
N PHE A 153 15.36 4.67 -11.73
CA PHE A 153 16.78 4.40 -11.99
C PHE A 153 17.50 5.57 -12.67
N GLY A 154 16.77 6.47 -13.33
CA GLY A 154 17.31 7.61 -14.08
C GLY A 154 17.19 7.48 -15.60
N PHE A 155 16.54 6.44 -16.11
CA PHE A 155 16.28 6.30 -17.54
C PHE A 155 15.09 7.14 -18.01
N THR A 156 15.09 7.45 -19.30
CA THR A 156 13.95 8.09 -19.97
C THR A 156 12.79 7.11 -20.13
N SER A 157 11.58 7.67 -20.18
CA SER A 157 10.33 6.91 -20.31
C SER A 157 9.34 7.72 -21.13
N ASP A 158 9.07 7.28 -22.35
CA ASP A 158 8.10 7.93 -23.24
C ASP A 158 6.68 7.92 -22.63
N TYR A 159 6.35 6.90 -21.85
CA TYR A 159 5.06 6.81 -21.16
C TYR A 159 4.90 7.91 -20.11
N ILE A 160 5.92 8.11 -19.27
CA ILE A 160 5.89 9.14 -18.23
C ILE A 160 5.98 10.52 -18.85
N ASP A 161 6.86 10.72 -19.83
CA ASP A 161 7.03 12.02 -20.49
C ASP A 161 5.74 12.39 -21.25
N SER A 162 5.09 11.42 -21.92
CA SER A 162 3.75 11.61 -22.52
C SER A 162 2.68 11.91 -21.47
N PHE A 163 2.71 11.23 -20.32
CA PHE A 163 1.78 11.49 -19.22
C PHE A 163 1.92 12.92 -18.68
N LEU A 164 3.13 13.38 -18.40
CA LEU A 164 3.37 14.75 -17.93
C LEU A 164 2.95 15.79 -18.97
N TRP A 165 3.27 15.56 -20.25
CA TRP A 165 2.87 16.43 -21.35
C TRP A 165 1.34 16.57 -21.46
N LYS A 166 0.55 15.55 -21.08
CA LYS A 166 -0.92 15.67 -21.06
C LYS A 166 -1.40 16.73 -20.06
N TYR A 167 -0.73 16.94 -18.93
CA TYR A 167 -1.08 18.01 -17.98
C TYR A 167 -0.65 19.38 -18.48
N GLU A 168 0.49 19.49 -19.15
CA GLU A 168 0.90 20.72 -19.83
C GLU A 168 -0.10 21.09 -20.94
N TYR A 169 -0.57 20.11 -21.71
CA TYR A 169 -1.62 20.29 -22.70
C TYR A 169 -2.97 20.69 -22.06
N LEU A 170 -3.34 20.08 -20.93
CA LEU A 170 -4.52 20.46 -20.16
C LEU A 170 -4.44 21.92 -19.75
N GLU A 171 -3.31 22.33 -19.16
CA GLU A 171 -3.05 23.72 -18.79
C GLU A 171 -3.23 24.64 -19.98
N TRP A 172 -2.55 24.38 -21.09
CA TRP A 172 -2.64 25.20 -22.28
C TRP A 172 -4.09 25.30 -22.81
N SER A 173 -4.79 24.16 -22.90
CA SER A 173 -6.15 24.08 -23.41
C SER A 173 -7.13 24.85 -22.51
N LEU A 174 -7.05 24.66 -21.19
CA LEU A 174 -7.92 25.33 -20.25
C LEU A 174 -7.56 26.81 -20.13
N SER A 175 -6.29 27.19 -20.01
CA SER A 175 -5.84 28.59 -19.93
C SER A 175 -6.20 29.40 -21.17
N ARG A 176 -6.19 28.81 -22.38
CA ARG A 176 -6.63 29.51 -23.60
C ARG A 176 -8.12 29.84 -23.58
N ASN A 177 -8.91 28.98 -22.94
CA ASN A 177 -10.35 29.09 -22.86
C ASN A 177 -10.86 29.75 -21.56
N ALA A 178 -9.98 29.82 -20.55
CA ALA A 178 -10.23 30.37 -19.22
C ALA A 178 -10.47 31.89 -19.22
N CYS A 179 -10.20 32.59 -20.33
CA CYS A 179 -10.60 33.99 -20.52
C CYS A 179 -12.09 34.27 -20.28
N ARG A 180 -12.93 33.22 -20.18
CA ARG A 180 -14.36 33.30 -19.90
C ARG A 180 -14.77 32.86 -18.49
N ALA A 181 -13.88 32.24 -17.72
CA ALA A 181 -14.13 31.82 -16.34
C ALA A 181 -13.51 32.84 -15.36
N SER A 182 -14.16 33.09 -14.22
CA SER A 182 -13.61 33.98 -13.18
C SER A 182 -12.48 33.29 -12.41
N ILE A 183 -11.61 34.08 -11.77
CA ILE A 183 -10.61 33.54 -10.83
C ILE A 183 -11.29 32.72 -9.72
N ASP A 184 -12.46 33.18 -9.25
CA ASP A 184 -13.26 32.49 -8.23
C ASP A 184 -13.70 31.10 -8.67
N TYR A 185 -13.92 30.88 -9.97
CA TYR A 185 -14.23 29.55 -10.51
C TYR A 185 -13.05 28.59 -10.27
N TRP A 186 -11.83 29.00 -10.60
CA TRP A 186 -10.64 28.16 -10.41
C TRP A 186 -10.26 27.97 -8.94
N ILE A 187 -10.60 28.92 -8.07
CA ILE A 187 -10.51 28.74 -6.61
C ILE A 187 -11.43 27.60 -6.18
N GLN A 188 -12.70 27.63 -6.60
CA GLN A 188 -13.67 26.59 -6.26
C GLN A 188 -13.31 25.22 -6.85
N VAL A 189 -12.78 25.17 -8.09
CA VAL A 189 -12.28 23.91 -8.67
C VAL A 189 -11.13 23.36 -7.82
N LYS A 190 -10.17 24.20 -7.42
CA LYS A 190 -9.05 23.78 -6.57
C LYS A 190 -9.54 23.24 -5.22
N GLU A 191 -10.46 23.94 -4.56
CA GLU A 191 -11.03 23.50 -3.29
C GLU A 191 -11.76 22.16 -3.44
N ALA A 192 -12.52 22.00 -4.52
CA ALA A 192 -13.19 20.73 -4.83
C ALA A 192 -12.20 19.59 -5.07
N LEU A 193 -11.07 19.84 -5.78
CA LEU A 193 -9.99 18.86 -5.96
C LEU A 193 -9.39 18.42 -4.62
N THR A 194 -9.18 19.36 -3.68
CA THR A 194 -8.66 19.04 -2.34
C THR A 194 -9.65 18.16 -1.57
N VAL A 195 -10.95 18.47 -1.64
CA VAL A 195 -12.00 17.71 -0.93
C VAL A 195 -12.10 16.27 -1.44
N ILE A 196 -11.91 16.05 -2.75
CA ILE A 196 -11.96 14.69 -3.33
C ILE A 196 -10.62 13.95 -3.28
N GLY A 197 -9.54 14.59 -2.79
CA GLY A 197 -8.22 13.97 -2.72
C GLY A 197 -7.61 13.71 -4.10
N ALA A 198 -7.76 14.64 -5.04
CA ALA A 198 -7.21 14.50 -6.39
C ALA A 198 -5.69 14.37 -6.38
N ASP A 199 -5.13 13.83 -7.47
CA ASP A 199 -3.69 13.62 -7.60
C ASP A 199 -2.89 14.94 -7.65
N PRO A 200 -1.61 14.90 -7.25
CA PRO A 200 -0.76 16.09 -7.19
C PRO A 200 -0.51 16.71 -8.56
N PHE A 201 -0.59 15.94 -9.66
CA PHE A 201 -0.39 16.47 -11.02
C PHE A 201 -1.53 17.40 -11.43
N LEU A 202 -2.78 17.05 -11.14
CA LEU A 202 -3.93 17.93 -11.32
C LEU A 202 -3.86 19.17 -10.43
N HIS A 203 -3.47 18.99 -9.16
CA HIS A 203 -3.32 20.10 -8.23
C HIS A 203 -2.30 21.13 -8.75
N ALA A 204 -1.14 20.67 -9.21
CA ALA A 204 -0.12 21.53 -9.84
C ALA A 204 -0.68 22.25 -11.07
N THR A 205 -1.40 21.52 -11.93
CA THR A 205 -1.98 22.07 -13.16
C THR A 205 -3.02 23.16 -12.90
N VAL A 206 -4.00 22.90 -12.03
CA VAL A 206 -5.06 23.86 -11.71
C VAL A 206 -4.51 25.06 -10.92
N GLN A 207 -3.54 24.83 -10.03
CA GLN A 207 -2.86 25.91 -9.33
C GLN A 207 -2.13 26.83 -10.30
N HIS A 208 -1.46 26.28 -11.31
CA HIS A 208 -0.76 27.04 -12.33
C HIS A 208 -1.72 27.84 -13.24
N ILE A 209 -2.85 27.26 -13.65
CA ILE A 209 -3.93 27.98 -14.37
C ILE A 209 -4.41 29.17 -13.54
N ARG A 210 -4.69 28.95 -12.25
CA ARG A 210 -5.14 30.01 -11.33
C ARG A 210 -4.13 31.15 -11.23
N GLN A 211 -2.85 30.83 -11.12
CA GLN A 211 -1.77 31.84 -11.06
C GLN A 211 -1.70 32.65 -12.36
N LYS A 212 -1.79 32.00 -13.53
CA LYS A 212 -1.85 32.69 -14.83
C LYS A 212 -3.06 33.61 -14.94
N GLU A 213 -4.24 33.18 -14.53
CA GLU A 213 -5.44 34.02 -14.56
C GLU A 213 -5.36 35.20 -13.58
N ALA A 214 -4.77 35.02 -12.40
CA ALA A 214 -4.53 36.11 -11.46
C ALA A 214 -3.61 37.19 -12.06
N VAL A 215 -2.50 36.78 -12.68
CA VAL A 215 -1.59 37.70 -13.37
C VAL A 215 -2.30 38.40 -14.54
N ARG A 216 -3.08 37.68 -15.34
CA ARG A 216 -3.87 38.27 -16.44
C ARG A 216 -4.90 39.28 -15.97
N ALA A 217 -5.63 39.00 -14.89
CA ALA A 217 -6.60 39.93 -14.33
C ALA A 217 -5.92 41.21 -13.82
N TYR A 218 -4.78 41.06 -13.13
CA TYR A 218 -3.98 42.17 -12.66
C TYR A 218 -3.45 43.05 -13.81
N LEU A 219 -2.90 42.44 -14.87
CA LEU A 219 -2.45 43.14 -16.07
C LEU A 219 -3.59 43.84 -16.85
N ARG A 220 -4.84 43.37 -16.72
CA ARG A 220 -6.00 44.08 -17.29
C ARG A 220 -6.41 45.30 -16.45
N SER A 221 -6.14 45.28 -15.15
CA SER A 221 -6.47 46.39 -14.24
C SER A 221 -5.42 47.50 -14.18
N GLU A 222 -4.14 47.18 -14.40
CA GLU A 222 -3.05 48.16 -14.39
C GLU A 222 -2.38 48.27 -15.77
N LYS A 223 -2.18 49.51 -16.25
CA LYS A 223 -1.78 49.78 -17.64
C LYS A 223 -0.31 49.52 -17.97
N GLU A 224 0.55 49.23 -17.00
CA GLU A 224 1.99 49.14 -17.29
C GLU A 224 2.76 48.38 -16.20
N ILE A 225 2.92 47.05 -16.36
CA ILE A 225 3.98 46.31 -15.66
C ILE A 225 4.57 45.26 -16.61
N VAL A 226 5.78 45.53 -17.09
CA VAL A 226 6.64 44.59 -17.80
C VAL A 226 7.36 43.72 -16.75
N GLY A 227 7.30 42.39 -16.88
CA GLY A 227 8.16 41.46 -16.12
C GLY A 227 7.53 40.63 -14.99
N MET A 228 6.20 40.60 -14.82
CA MET A 228 5.54 39.76 -13.81
C MET A 228 5.46 38.26 -14.16
N GLU A 229 5.70 37.89 -15.42
CA GLU A 229 5.60 36.48 -15.88
C GLU A 229 6.61 35.56 -15.20
N HIS A 230 7.75 36.09 -14.76
CA HIS A 230 8.80 35.34 -14.05
C HIS A 230 8.38 34.87 -12.65
N LEU A 231 7.26 35.40 -12.12
CA LEU A 231 6.75 35.05 -10.78
C LEU A 231 5.87 33.80 -10.79
N ILE A 232 5.46 33.30 -11.97
CA ILE A 232 4.67 32.08 -12.07
C ILE A 232 5.64 30.89 -12.03
N PRO A 233 5.55 29.99 -11.03
CA PRO A 233 6.41 28.82 -10.96
C PRO A 233 6.22 27.94 -12.20
N ASN A 234 7.31 27.40 -12.74
CA ASN A 234 7.27 26.54 -13.92
C ASN A 234 6.42 25.28 -13.65
N LEU A 235 5.36 25.05 -14.44
CA LEU A 235 4.51 23.86 -14.32
C LEU A 235 5.31 22.56 -14.45
N SER A 236 6.26 22.50 -15.38
CA SER A 236 7.09 21.31 -15.61
C SER A 236 7.88 20.92 -14.35
N ALA A 237 8.36 21.92 -13.58
CA ALA A 237 9.04 21.67 -12.32
C ALA A 237 8.09 21.13 -11.24
N GLN A 238 6.87 21.66 -11.14
CA GLN A 238 5.85 21.17 -10.19
C GLN A 238 5.37 19.75 -10.54
N LEU A 239 5.20 19.46 -11.83
CA LEU A 239 4.86 18.12 -12.30
C LEU A 239 5.98 17.11 -12.01
N LYS A 240 7.24 17.54 -12.12
CA LYS A 240 8.39 16.73 -11.73
C LYS A 240 8.40 16.45 -10.23
N GLU A 241 8.15 17.45 -9.38
CA GLU A 241 8.04 17.25 -7.93
C GLU A 241 6.92 16.26 -7.56
N ALA A 242 5.78 16.33 -8.24
CA ALA A 242 4.69 15.36 -8.08
C ALA A 242 5.10 13.93 -8.51
N LEU A 243 5.89 13.81 -9.59
CA LEU A 243 6.45 12.53 -10.02
C LEU A 243 7.47 11.98 -9.02
N ASP A 244 8.34 12.85 -8.49
CA ASP A 244 9.38 12.48 -7.53
C ASP A 244 8.76 11.82 -6.28
N GLN A 245 7.59 12.28 -5.82
CA GLN A 245 6.83 11.64 -4.73
C GLN A 245 6.42 10.19 -5.03
N VAL A 246 6.22 9.84 -6.31
CA VAL A 246 5.85 8.49 -6.75
C VAL A 246 7.09 7.61 -6.93
N ILE A 247 8.18 8.16 -7.46
CA ILE A 247 9.38 7.37 -7.79
C ILE A 247 10.38 7.26 -6.63
N GLU A 248 10.46 8.23 -5.72
CA GLU A 248 11.42 8.23 -4.60
C GLU A 248 11.40 6.92 -3.77
N PRO A 249 10.24 6.31 -3.43
CA PRO A 249 10.24 5.01 -2.76
C PRO A 249 10.90 3.90 -3.59
N LEU A 250 10.75 3.92 -4.91
CA LEU A 250 11.39 2.96 -5.82
C LEU A 250 12.88 3.23 -5.96
N GLU A 251 13.32 4.49 -5.96
CA GLU A 251 14.73 4.89 -5.93
C GLU A 251 15.43 4.36 -4.68
N ARG A 252 14.79 4.53 -3.51
CA ARG A 252 15.28 3.99 -2.23
C ARG A 252 15.42 2.47 -2.29
N LEU A 253 14.46 1.78 -2.92
CA LEU A 253 14.50 0.34 -3.11
C LEU A 253 15.67 -0.10 -4.02
N LEU A 254 15.82 0.55 -5.18
CA LEU A 254 16.91 0.31 -6.13
C LEU A 254 18.30 0.59 -5.55
N SER A 255 18.37 1.42 -4.51
CA SER A 255 19.61 1.82 -3.82
C SER A 255 19.95 0.96 -2.60
N LYS A 256 19.10 0.01 -2.19
CA LYS A 256 19.36 -0.84 -1.01
C LYS A 256 20.64 -1.66 -1.14
N PRO A 257 21.53 -1.73 -0.14
CA PRO A 257 22.79 -2.46 -0.22
C PRO A 257 22.62 -3.99 -0.08
N ASP A 258 21.61 -4.56 -0.73
CA ASP A 258 21.32 -6.00 -0.78
C ASP A 258 21.76 -6.61 -2.13
N ALA A 259 21.78 -7.94 -2.26
CA ALA A 259 22.06 -8.59 -3.54
C ALA A 259 21.04 -8.16 -4.60
N ALA A 260 21.50 -7.97 -5.84
CA ALA A 260 20.65 -7.51 -6.95
C ALA A 260 19.39 -8.37 -7.12
N GLN A 261 19.52 -9.69 -7.02
CA GLN A 261 18.38 -10.62 -7.04
C GLN A 261 17.31 -10.27 -6.00
N ASN A 262 17.71 -10.01 -4.75
CA ASN A 262 16.77 -9.71 -3.66
C ASN A 262 15.99 -8.42 -3.92
N VAL A 263 16.67 -7.39 -4.45
CA VAL A 263 16.06 -6.12 -4.82
C VAL A 263 15.08 -6.30 -5.99
N LEU A 264 15.43 -7.11 -7.01
CA LEU A 264 14.53 -7.42 -8.13
C LEU A 264 13.28 -8.17 -7.66
N GLU A 265 13.44 -9.14 -6.77
CA GLU A 265 12.31 -9.85 -6.16
C GLU A 265 11.45 -8.92 -5.30
N GLU A 266 12.05 -7.99 -4.55
CA GLU A 266 11.31 -7.02 -3.75
C GLU A 266 10.54 -6.03 -4.64
N LEU A 267 11.12 -5.54 -5.75
CA LEU A 267 10.40 -4.75 -6.76
C LEU A 267 9.19 -5.52 -7.30
N GLN A 268 9.34 -6.83 -7.51
CA GLN A 268 8.26 -7.69 -7.98
C GLN A 268 7.13 -7.85 -6.96
N VAL A 269 7.44 -7.82 -5.65
CA VAL A 269 6.45 -7.81 -4.55
C VAL A 269 5.78 -6.43 -4.43
N VAL A 270 6.58 -5.36 -4.40
CA VAL A 270 6.11 -3.97 -4.28
C VAL A 270 5.17 -3.58 -5.42
N ARG A 271 5.30 -4.17 -6.61
CA ARG A 271 4.36 -3.99 -7.73
C ARG A 271 2.90 -4.13 -7.33
N PHE A 272 2.54 -5.15 -6.54
CA PHE A 272 1.14 -5.39 -6.17
C PHE A 272 0.63 -4.29 -5.25
N ARG A 273 1.46 -3.91 -4.29
CA ARG A 273 1.19 -2.80 -3.39
C ARG A 273 1.10 -1.46 -4.11
N PHE A 274 1.95 -1.22 -5.10
CA PHE A 274 1.93 -0.01 -5.91
C PHE A 274 0.56 0.18 -6.57
N HIS A 275 0.02 -0.87 -7.18
CA HIS A 275 -1.31 -0.82 -7.81
C HIS A 275 -2.44 -0.68 -6.79
N ASP A 276 -2.37 -1.38 -5.66
CA ASP A 276 -3.38 -1.28 -4.60
C ASP A 276 -3.37 0.12 -3.94
N PHE A 277 -2.18 0.71 -3.75
CA PHE A 277 -1.97 2.03 -3.13
C PHE A 277 -2.46 3.18 -4.02
N TYR A 278 -2.13 3.16 -5.32
CA TYR A 278 -2.58 4.17 -6.29
C TYR A 278 -3.93 3.81 -6.95
N SER A 279 -4.74 2.98 -6.30
CA SER A 279 -6.07 2.60 -6.76
C SER A 279 -7.09 3.73 -6.50
N PRO A 280 -8.07 3.97 -7.41
CA PRO A 280 -9.12 4.98 -7.24
C PRO A 280 -9.91 4.94 -5.94
N LEU A 281 -9.99 3.78 -5.31
CA LEU A 281 -10.78 3.61 -4.10
C LEU A 281 -10.02 3.98 -2.82
N ASN A 282 -8.69 4.02 -2.87
CA ASN A 282 -7.84 3.96 -1.67
C ASN A 282 -6.68 4.96 -1.65
N VAL A 283 -6.45 5.72 -2.73
CA VAL A 283 -5.26 6.56 -2.83
C VAL A 283 -5.34 7.77 -1.90
N ASP A 284 -4.32 7.92 -1.05
CA ASP A 284 -4.01 9.15 -0.33
C ASP A 284 -2.64 9.63 -0.77
N TRP A 285 -2.62 10.62 -1.66
CA TRP A 285 -1.41 11.18 -2.24
C TRP A 285 -0.50 11.90 -1.23
N ASN A 286 -0.97 12.16 -0.01
CA ASN A 286 -0.14 12.74 1.05
C ASN A 286 0.73 11.69 1.77
N LEU A 287 0.48 10.41 1.52
CA LEU A 287 1.26 9.32 2.09
C LEU A 287 2.31 8.86 1.08
N SER A 288 3.50 8.55 1.57
CA SER A 288 4.50 7.83 0.77
C SER A 288 4.08 6.38 0.63
N LEU A 289 4.31 5.79 -0.55
CA LEU A 289 4.26 4.35 -0.72
C LEU A 289 5.21 3.70 0.30
N ASP A 290 4.67 2.86 1.15
CA ASP A 290 5.46 2.01 2.03
C ASP A 290 5.99 0.82 1.23
N ILE A 291 7.30 0.76 1.03
CA ILE A 291 7.96 -0.35 0.33
C ILE A 291 8.32 -1.51 1.27
N SER A 292 8.11 -1.38 2.58
CA SER A 292 8.55 -2.37 3.55
C SER A 292 7.68 -3.62 3.54
N ASN A 293 8.29 -4.79 3.40
CA ASN A 293 7.62 -6.06 3.64
C ASN A 293 8.47 -6.86 4.62
N GLU A 294 8.24 -6.65 5.92
CA GLU A 294 9.00 -7.32 6.98
C GLU A 294 8.95 -8.85 6.84
N LEU A 295 7.80 -9.39 6.41
CA LEU A 295 7.63 -10.82 6.23
C LEU A 295 8.49 -11.37 5.09
N LEU A 296 8.72 -10.60 4.02
CA LEU A 296 9.53 -11.06 2.87
C LEU A 296 10.94 -11.44 3.33
N ASP A 297 11.61 -10.53 4.04
CA ASP A 297 12.97 -10.78 4.53
C ASP A 297 13.00 -11.86 5.61
N GLU A 298 12.02 -11.84 6.52
CA GLU A 298 11.87 -12.88 7.55
C GLU A 298 11.71 -14.27 6.92
N VAL A 299 10.85 -14.43 5.91
CA VAL A 299 10.64 -15.70 5.21
C VAL A 299 11.86 -16.08 4.39
N ARG A 300 12.58 -15.13 3.77
CA ARG A 300 13.77 -15.43 2.96
C ARG A 300 14.92 -15.98 3.82
N TRP A 301 15.19 -15.37 4.98
CA TRP A 301 16.42 -15.61 5.72
C TRP A 301 16.26 -16.39 7.02
N MET A 302 15.10 -16.35 7.67
CA MET A 302 14.93 -17.03 8.96
C MET A 302 14.63 -18.52 8.80
N ASN A 303 14.99 -19.30 9.81
CA ASN A 303 14.45 -20.65 9.95
C ASN A 303 12.94 -20.57 10.18
N ILE A 304 12.15 -21.34 9.42
CA ILE A 304 10.68 -21.22 9.41
C ILE A 304 10.02 -21.51 10.78
N PRO A 305 10.41 -22.57 11.51
CA PRO A 305 10.00 -22.74 12.91
C PRO A 305 10.33 -21.53 13.81
N SER A 306 11.55 -20.98 13.73
CA SER A 306 11.92 -19.79 14.51
C SER A 306 11.06 -18.58 14.15
N LEU A 307 10.75 -18.39 12.87
CA LEU A 307 9.85 -17.34 12.39
C LEU A 307 8.43 -17.51 12.93
N ALA A 308 7.87 -18.73 12.89
CA ALA A 308 6.56 -19.02 13.47
C ALA A 308 6.50 -18.67 14.96
N GLY A 309 7.55 -19.01 15.72
CA GLY A 309 7.70 -18.64 17.13
C GLY A 309 7.82 -17.12 17.34
N ALA A 310 8.54 -16.41 16.47
CA ALA A 310 8.64 -14.95 16.52
C ALA A 310 7.29 -14.27 16.25
N ILE A 311 6.55 -14.72 15.24
CA ILE A 311 5.18 -14.26 14.95
C ILE A 311 4.26 -14.52 16.15
N ALA A 312 4.29 -15.74 16.70
CA ALA A 312 3.45 -16.10 17.83
C ALA A 312 3.72 -15.27 19.10
N ARG A 313 4.99 -14.95 19.41
CA ARG A 313 5.31 -14.07 20.54
C ARG A 313 4.86 -12.62 20.30
N LYS A 314 5.00 -12.11 19.07
CA LYS A 314 4.46 -10.78 18.70
C LYS A 314 2.94 -10.76 18.90
N ASP A 315 2.24 -11.81 18.48
CA ASP A 315 0.79 -11.92 18.62
C ASP A 315 0.36 -12.12 20.09
N GLU A 316 1.05 -12.97 20.87
CA GLU A 316 0.81 -13.17 22.30
C GLU A 316 0.89 -11.85 23.08
N ALA A 317 1.95 -11.05 22.83
CA ALA A 317 2.12 -9.76 23.46
C ALA A 317 0.97 -8.79 23.12
N LEU A 318 0.56 -8.75 21.84
CA LEU A 318 -0.57 -7.94 21.40
C LEU A 318 -1.88 -8.38 22.04
N PHE A 319 -2.14 -9.69 22.07
CA PHE A 319 -3.37 -10.22 22.66
C PHE A 319 -3.43 -9.96 24.16
N SER A 320 -2.33 -10.18 24.89
CA SER A 320 -2.24 -9.89 26.32
C SER A 320 -2.61 -8.45 26.65
N GLN A 321 -2.30 -7.50 25.75
CA GLN A 321 -2.59 -6.09 25.94
C GLN A 321 -4.02 -5.70 25.52
N TYR A 322 -4.54 -6.27 24.43
CA TYR A 322 -5.73 -5.73 23.76
C TYR A 322 -6.96 -6.65 23.80
N ILE A 323 -6.81 -7.95 24.02
CA ILE A 323 -7.91 -8.91 23.80
C ILE A 323 -9.10 -8.69 24.76
N GLN A 324 -8.82 -8.28 26.00
CA GLN A 324 -9.86 -8.03 27.01
C GLN A 324 -10.75 -6.84 26.62
N PHE A 325 -10.19 -5.86 25.90
CA PHE A 325 -10.93 -4.68 25.45
C PHE A 325 -11.62 -4.91 24.11
N ALA A 326 -11.15 -5.85 23.28
CA ALA A 326 -11.66 -6.06 21.93
C ALA A 326 -13.18 -6.32 21.85
N PHE A 327 -13.79 -6.82 22.94
CA PHE A 327 -15.22 -7.14 23.02
C PHE A 327 -16.00 -6.26 24.00
N THR A 328 -15.41 -5.16 24.50
CA THR A 328 -16.15 -4.18 25.33
C THR A 328 -16.99 -3.25 24.47
N ARG A 329 -17.87 -2.46 25.09
CA ARG A 329 -18.75 -1.50 24.40
C ARG A 329 -18.24 -0.05 24.46
N ASP A 330 -16.99 0.15 24.85
CA ASP A 330 -16.39 1.46 25.06
C ASP A 330 -15.45 1.88 23.92
N GLU A 331 -14.86 3.07 24.02
CA GLU A 331 -13.88 3.55 23.03
C GLU A 331 -12.58 2.72 23.04
N HIS A 332 -12.25 2.02 24.13
CA HIS A 332 -11.09 1.13 24.18
C HIS A 332 -11.26 -0.08 23.27
N SER A 333 -12.48 -0.59 23.11
CA SER A 333 -12.78 -1.64 22.14
C SER A 333 -12.39 -1.24 20.71
N LYS A 334 -12.72 -0.03 20.28
CA LYS A 334 -12.37 0.43 18.92
C LYS A 334 -10.87 0.42 18.69
N GLN A 335 -10.10 0.91 19.65
CA GLN A 335 -8.65 0.92 19.56
C GLN A 335 -8.09 -0.51 19.54
N ALA A 336 -8.54 -1.38 20.44
CA ALA A 336 -8.12 -2.78 20.51
C ALA A 336 -8.43 -3.54 19.20
N CYS A 337 -9.67 -3.42 18.72
CA CYS A 337 -10.12 -3.96 17.44
C CYS A 337 -9.28 -3.43 16.28
N HIS A 338 -9.00 -2.12 16.24
CA HIS A 338 -8.20 -1.52 15.19
C HIS A 338 -6.76 -2.06 15.19
N VAL A 339 -6.11 -2.15 16.35
CA VAL A 339 -4.74 -2.67 16.47
C VAL A 339 -4.66 -4.13 16.05
N LEU A 340 -5.53 -4.98 16.59
CA LEU A 340 -5.58 -6.40 16.23
C LEU A 340 -5.86 -6.55 14.74
N ASN A 341 -6.92 -5.94 14.22
CA ASN A 341 -7.27 -6.03 12.81
C ASN A 341 -6.14 -5.55 11.88
N THR A 342 -5.49 -4.44 12.22
CA THR A 342 -4.37 -3.90 11.44
C THR A 342 -3.22 -4.90 11.39
N ARG A 343 -2.90 -5.57 12.51
CA ARG A 343 -1.88 -6.62 12.55
C ARG A 343 -2.23 -7.81 11.64
N TRP A 344 -3.48 -8.30 11.70
CA TRP A 344 -3.94 -9.43 10.88
C TRP A 344 -3.93 -9.08 9.38
N ASN A 345 -4.49 -7.92 9.03
CA ASN A 345 -4.55 -7.44 7.65
C ASN A 345 -3.15 -7.21 7.08
N ARG A 346 -2.22 -6.62 7.84
CA ARG A 346 -0.81 -6.45 7.39
C ARG A 346 -0.16 -7.79 7.07
N LEU A 347 -0.32 -8.80 7.92
CA LEU A 347 0.25 -10.12 7.67
C LEU A 347 -0.39 -10.80 6.45
N SER A 348 -1.71 -10.72 6.32
CA SER A 348 -2.46 -11.24 5.17
C SER A 348 -2.03 -10.57 3.86
N SER A 349 -1.95 -9.24 3.82
CA SER A 349 -1.50 -8.47 2.65
C SER A 349 -0.05 -8.79 2.29
N ALA A 350 0.85 -8.89 3.26
CA ALA A 350 2.24 -9.26 3.00
C ALA A 350 2.35 -10.62 2.32
N VAL A 351 1.57 -11.63 2.76
CA VAL A 351 1.50 -12.94 2.11
C VAL A 351 0.87 -12.85 0.72
N LYS A 352 -0.24 -12.11 0.56
CA LYS A 352 -0.87 -11.89 -0.76
C LYS A 352 0.17 -11.40 -1.78
N GLU A 353 0.94 -10.37 -1.42
CA GLU A 353 1.94 -9.77 -2.29
C GLU A 353 3.08 -10.75 -2.62
N ILE A 354 3.63 -11.45 -1.63
CA ILE A 354 4.70 -12.45 -1.82
C ILE A 354 4.24 -13.59 -2.75
N MET A 355 3.03 -14.11 -2.52
CA MET A 355 2.47 -15.21 -3.30
C MET A 355 2.15 -14.78 -4.74
N ALA A 356 1.53 -13.61 -4.92
CA ALA A 356 1.20 -13.07 -6.23
C ALA A 356 2.46 -12.74 -7.06
N ALA A 357 3.56 -12.36 -6.39
CA ALA A 357 4.86 -12.10 -7.00
C ALA A 357 5.54 -13.35 -7.59
N LYS A 358 5.18 -14.55 -7.12
CA LYS A 358 5.73 -15.84 -7.59
C LYS A 358 7.26 -15.94 -7.53
N ILE A 359 7.87 -15.30 -6.53
CA ILE A 359 9.33 -15.26 -6.29
C ILE A 359 9.89 -16.54 -5.63
N GLY A 360 9.27 -17.70 -5.86
CA GLY A 360 9.78 -18.99 -5.36
C GLY A 360 9.67 -19.23 -3.85
N LEU A 361 8.92 -18.41 -3.09
CA LEU A 361 8.77 -18.55 -1.63
C LEU A 361 7.53 -19.35 -1.19
N SER A 362 6.74 -19.90 -2.11
CA SER A 362 5.48 -20.59 -1.80
C SER A 362 5.64 -21.75 -0.82
N SER A 363 6.63 -22.62 -1.04
CA SER A 363 6.91 -23.76 -0.16
C SER A 363 7.28 -23.34 1.27
N ARG A 364 7.98 -22.21 1.41
CA ARG A 364 8.35 -21.66 2.72
C ARG A 364 7.15 -21.08 3.45
N ILE A 365 6.23 -20.44 2.73
CA ILE A 365 4.94 -19.98 3.27
C ILE A 365 4.06 -21.18 3.67
N ASP A 366 4.02 -22.26 2.90
CA ASP A 366 3.30 -23.48 3.26
C ASP A 366 3.87 -24.10 4.56
N CYS A 367 5.19 -24.21 4.68
CA CYS A 367 5.83 -24.65 5.92
C CYS A 367 5.54 -23.71 7.11
N LEU A 368 5.47 -22.40 6.88
CA LEU A 368 5.16 -21.43 7.93
C LEU A 368 3.73 -21.62 8.44
N ALA A 369 2.77 -21.86 7.55
CA ALA A 369 1.40 -22.20 7.93
C ALA A 369 1.34 -23.48 8.78
N ASP A 370 2.08 -24.52 8.41
CA ASP A 370 2.16 -25.75 9.19
C ASP A 370 2.78 -25.54 10.58
N CYS A 371 3.84 -24.73 10.68
CA CYS A 371 4.46 -24.41 11.96
C CYS A 371 3.51 -23.63 12.87
N LEU A 372 2.80 -22.63 12.33
CA LEU A 372 1.79 -21.85 13.07
C LEU A 372 0.62 -22.72 13.53
N ASN A 373 0.19 -23.68 12.70
CA ASN A 373 -0.79 -24.69 13.09
C ASN A 373 -0.26 -25.58 14.23
N GLY A 374 1.00 -25.99 14.17
CA GLY A 374 1.65 -26.82 15.20
C GLY A 374 1.67 -26.15 16.58
N ILE A 375 1.96 -24.84 16.62
CA ILE A 375 1.90 -24.04 17.86
C ILE A 375 0.53 -23.41 18.13
N ARG A 376 -0.50 -23.83 17.36
CA ARG A 376 -1.90 -23.41 17.49
C ARG A 376 -2.11 -21.89 17.51
N ASN A 377 -1.33 -21.15 16.72
CA ASN A 377 -1.57 -19.74 16.44
C ASN A 377 -2.53 -19.61 15.25
N TYR A 378 -3.82 -19.85 15.49
CA TYR A 378 -4.84 -19.77 14.43
C TYR A 378 -5.09 -18.32 13.97
N TYR A 379 -4.77 -17.34 14.80
CA TYR A 379 -4.84 -15.94 14.43
C TYR A 379 -3.94 -15.62 13.23
N SER A 380 -2.64 -15.87 13.34
CA SER A 380 -1.71 -15.65 12.23
C SER A 380 -1.84 -16.68 11.12
N LEU A 381 -2.16 -17.94 11.44
CA LEU A 381 -2.43 -18.95 10.41
C LEU A 381 -3.55 -18.48 9.47
N THR A 382 -4.69 -18.04 10.00
CA THR A 382 -5.81 -17.58 9.17
C THR A 382 -5.47 -16.34 8.34
N ALA A 383 -4.60 -15.44 8.85
CA ALA A 383 -4.08 -14.33 8.06
C ALA A 383 -3.26 -14.82 6.86
N ILE A 384 -2.36 -15.77 7.07
CA ILE A 384 -1.55 -16.37 5.99
C ILE A 384 -2.46 -17.03 4.96
N ILE A 385 -3.41 -17.87 5.38
CA ILE A 385 -4.31 -18.56 4.45
C ILE A 385 -5.20 -17.57 3.69
N GLN A 386 -5.64 -16.48 4.32
CA GLN A 386 -6.36 -15.42 3.61
C GLN A 386 -5.47 -14.76 2.56
N GLY A 387 -4.23 -14.45 2.90
CA GLY A 387 -3.27 -13.88 1.96
C GLY A 387 -3.03 -14.78 0.74
N ILE A 388 -2.82 -16.08 0.97
CA ILE A 388 -2.69 -17.07 -0.11
C ILE A 388 -3.95 -17.07 -0.98
N LYS A 389 -5.14 -17.17 -0.38
CA LYS A 389 -6.41 -17.17 -1.10
C LYS A 389 -6.59 -15.91 -1.96
N ALA A 390 -6.27 -14.74 -1.40
CA ALA A 390 -6.38 -13.44 -2.07
C ALA A 390 -5.34 -13.25 -3.19
N SER A 391 -4.26 -14.04 -3.20
CA SER A 391 -3.29 -14.05 -4.31
C SER A 391 -3.75 -14.87 -5.51
N HIS A 392 -4.82 -15.67 -5.37
CA HIS A 392 -5.29 -16.63 -6.37
C HIS A 392 -4.26 -17.69 -6.76
N VAL A 393 -3.26 -17.94 -5.89
CA VAL A 393 -2.29 -19.03 -6.05
C VAL A 393 -2.75 -20.22 -5.21
N GLU A 394 -2.91 -21.36 -5.87
CA GLU A 394 -3.18 -22.63 -5.18
C GLU A 394 -1.89 -23.14 -4.50
N THR A 395 -1.99 -23.52 -3.22
CA THR A 395 -0.88 -24.07 -2.44
C THR A 395 -1.35 -25.20 -1.53
N GLU A 396 -0.41 -25.97 -0.98
CA GLU A 396 -0.72 -27.05 -0.05
C GLU A 396 -1.40 -26.51 1.22
N ALA A 397 -0.92 -25.38 1.76
CA ALA A 397 -1.53 -24.78 2.95
C ALA A 397 -2.97 -24.31 2.68
N LEU A 398 -3.26 -23.77 1.49
CA LEU A 398 -4.63 -23.39 1.15
C LEU A 398 -5.55 -24.61 1.07
N HIS A 399 -5.11 -25.73 0.49
CA HIS A 399 -5.90 -26.96 0.47
C HIS A 399 -6.13 -27.53 1.87
N LYS A 400 -5.10 -27.51 2.72
CA LYS A 400 -5.13 -28.07 4.07
C LYS A 400 -5.94 -27.24 5.06
N PHE A 401 -5.82 -25.92 4.99
CA PHE A 401 -6.36 -24.99 5.99
C PHE A 401 -7.42 -24.04 5.46
N GLY A 402 -7.66 -23.96 4.16
CA GLY A 402 -8.62 -23.04 3.53
C GLY A 402 -10.05 -23.14 4.08
N LYS A 403 -10.46 -24.35 4.50
CA LYS A 403 -11.75 -24.60 5.14
C LYS A 403 -11.96 -23.84 6.46
N LEU A 404 -10.88 -23.41 7.13
CA LEU A 404 -10.98 -22.57 8.33
C LEU A 404 -11.56 -21.18 8.04
N LEU A 405 -11.46 -20.71 6.79
CA LEU A 405 -11.99 -19.43 6.32
C LEU A 405 -13.35 -19.55 5.62
N ASP A 406 -13.97 -20.73 5.65
CA ASP A 406 -15.33 -20.92 5.13
C ASP A 406 -16.30 -20.11 5.99
N THR A 407 -16.97 -19.12 5.40
CA THR A 407 -17.87 -18.20 6.11
C THR A 407 -19.21 -18.85 6.46
N SER A 408 -19.47 -20.07 5.96
CA SER A 408 -20.70 -20.83 6.20
C SER A 408 -20.98 -21.01 7.69
N ASP A 409 -22.23 -20.71 8.07
CA ASP A 409 -22.71 -20.72 9.45
C ASP A 409 -21.75 -19.98 10.43
N ASN A 410 -21.18 -18.86 9.99
CA ASN A 410 -20.20 -18.07 10.76
C ASN A 410 -18.96 -18.88 11.17
N TYR A 411 -18.25 -19.42 10.17
CA TYR A 411 -17.00 -20.17 10.37
C TYR A 411 -17.17 -21.45 11.17
N GLN A 412 -18.23 -22.21 10.87
CA GLN A 412 -18.57 -23.43 11.63
C GLN A 412 -17.42 -24.42 11.70
N GLN A 413 -16.68 -24.64 10.61
CA GLN A 413 -15.56 -25.59 10.58
C GLN A 413 -14.43 -25.17 11.54
N TYR A 414 -14.06 -23.89 11.52
CA TYR A 414 -13.10 -23.33 12.48
C TYR A 414 -13.61 -23.46 13.92
N ARG A 415 -14.86 -23.07 14.19
CA ARG A 415 -15.44 -23.15 15.54
C ARG A 415 -15.50 -24.58 16.07
N ASN A 416 -15.78 -25.56 15.22
CA ASN A 416 -15.78 -26.97 15.60
C ASN A 416 -14.37 -27.43 16.00
N ARG A 417 -13.36 -27.09 15.20
CA ARG A 417 -11.96 -27.38 15.52
C ARG A 417 -11.53 -26.76 16.85
N MET A 418 -11.92 -25.52 17.10
CA MET A 418 -11.58 -24.81 18.34
C MET A 418 -12.31 -25.36 19.58
N ARG A 419 -13.40 -26.13 19.43
CA ARG A 419 -14.02 -26.83 20.57
C ARG A 419 -13.19 -28.02 21.05
N GLU A 420 -12.42 -28.62 20.15
CA GLU A 420 -11.52 -29.73 20.45
C GLU A 420 -10.19 -29.22 21.03
N ASP A 421 -9.73 -28.06 20.56
CA ASP A 421 -8.50 -27.40 20.99
C ASP A 421 -8.78 -26.12 21.81
N SER A 422 -9.06 -26.28 23.11
CA SER A 422 -9.44 -25.15 24.00
C SER A 422 -8.34 -24.13 24.28
N TYR A 423 -7.10 -24.41 23.87
CA TYR A 423 -5.97 -23.54 24.15
C TYR A 423 -5.23 -23.20 22.85
N ALA A 424 -5.46 -21.99 22.36
CA ALA A 424 -4.94 -21.48 21.10
C ALA A 424 -5.08 -19.95 21.01
N LEU A 425 -4.28 -19.29 20.17
CA LEU A 425 -4.59 -17.92 19.74
C LEU A 425 -5.66 -17.97 18.66
N HIS A 426 -6.83 -17.45 18.99
CA HIS A 426 -8.01 -17.55 18.14
C HIS A 426 -8.04 -16.53 17.00
N PHE A 427 -8.53 -16.97 15.84
CA PHE A 427 -9.11 -16.09 14.84
C PHE A 427 -10.35 -15.39 15.43
N LEU A 428 -10.34 -14.06 15.47
CA LEU A 428 -11.28 -13.26 16.26
C LEU A 428 -12.61 -12.97 15.56
N LEU A 429 -12.65 -13.02 14.24
CA LEU A 429 -13.84 -12.64 13.46
C LEU A 429 -15.11 -13.44 13.84
N PRO A 430 -15.05 -14.77 14.04
CA PRO A 430 -16.24 -15.55 14.42
C PRO A 430 -16.80 -15.11 15.78
N ALA A 431 -15.92 -14.77 16.74
CA ALA A 431 -16.29 -14.28 18.06
C ALA A 431 -16.89 -12.87 17.98
N ALA A 432 -16.29 -12.00 17.17
CA ALA A 432 -16.80 -10.66 16.92
C ALA A 432 -18.21 -10.68 16.32
N ILE A 433 -18.45 -11.54 15.32
CA ILE A 433 -19.79 -11.68 14.71
C ILE A 433 -20.83 -12.13 15.75
N LYS A 434 -20.48 -13.07 16.64
CA LYS A 434 -21.39 -13.54 17.69
C LYS A 434 -21.64 -12.50 18.78
N SER A 435 -20.61 -11.78 19.21
CA SER A 435 -20.76 -10.71 20.20
C SER A 435 -21.68 -9.59 19.70
N VAL A 436 -21.60 -9.22 18.41
CA VAL A 436 -22.55 -8.28 17.78
C VAL A 436 -23.99 -8.79 17.80
N GLN A 437 -24.19 -10.10 17.72
CA GLN A 437 -25.49 -10.75 17.82
C GLN A 437 -25.99 -10.89 19.26
N GLY A 438 -25.23 -10.42 20.25
CA GLY A 438 -25.54 -10.54 21.67
C GLY A 438 -25.12 -11.88 22.29
N ASP A 439 -24.37 -12.71 21.58
CA ASP A 439 -23.82 -13.98 22.08
C ASP A 439 -22.32 -13.85 22.37
N ASP A 440 -22.00 -13.44 23.60
CA ASP A 440 -20.62 -13.23 24.04
C ASP A 440 -19.90 -14.52 24.45
N LYS A 441 -20.54 -15.70 24.31
CA LYS A 441 -19.93 -16.98 24.72
C LYS A 441 -18.61 -17.23 23.99
N TRP A 442 -18.58 -16.96 22.69
CA TRP A 442 -17.37 -17.14 21.88
C TRP A 442 -16.29 -16.09 22.17
N ALA A 443 -16.69 -14.86 22.49
CA ALA A 443 -15.76 -13.82 22.90
C ALA A 443 -15.05 -14.21 24.21
N LYS A 444 -15.80 -14.71 25.20
CA LYS A 444 -15.24 -15.20 26.48
C LYS A 444 -14.24 -16.33 26.27
N ILE A 445 -14.60 -17.34 25.47
CA ILE A 445 -13.70 -18.45 25.13
C ILE A 445 -12.41 -17.92 24.48
N ALA A 446 -12.54 -17.01 23.49
CA ALA A 446 -11.38 -16.46 22.80
C ALA A 446 -10.48 -15.65 23.75
N ILE A 447 -11.05 -14.86 24.66
CA ILE A 447 -10.31 -14.10 25.68
C ILE A 447 -9.56 -15.06 26.61
N GLU A 448 -10.27 -16.01 27.22
CA GLU A 448 -9.70 -16.96 28.20
C GLU A 448 -8.56 -17.78 27.59
N ALA A 449 -8.79 -18.36 26.40
CA ALA A 449 -7.78 -19.15 25.70
C ALA A 449 -6.56 -18.30 25.31
N SER A 450 -6.76 -17.05 24.90
CA SER A 450 -5.65 -16.16 24.53
C SER A 450 -4.84 -15.69 25.73
N LEU A 451 -5.46 -15.48 26.90
CA LEU A 451 -4.75 -15.10 28.13
C LEU A 451 -3.95 -16.25 28.74
N SER A 452 -4.36 -17.49 28.49
CA SER A 452 -3.63 -18.70 28.89
C SER A 452 -2.57 -19.15 27.88
N TYR A 453 -2.55 -18.56 26.67
CA TYR A 453 -1.62 -18.90 25.61
C TYR A 453 -0.22 -18.35 25.90
N SER A 454 0.80 -19.19 25.78
CA SER A 454 2.19 -18.75 25.79
C SER A 454 3.08 -19.58 24.86
N VAL A 455 4.08 -18.95 24.25
CA VAL A 455 5.05 -19.64 23.40
C VAL A 455 6.46 -19.47 23.93
N HIS A 456 7.13 -20.59 24.15
CA HIS A 456 8.55 -20.66 24.49
C HIS A 456 9.34 -21.22 23.30
N ILE A 457 10.59 -20.79 23.16
CA ILE A 457 11.48 -21.32 22.12
C ILE A 457 12.60 -22.07 22.84
N ASP A 458 12.69 -23.37 22.61
CA ASP A 458 13.74 -24.22 23.13
C ASP A 458 14.64 -24.77 21.99
N ALA A 459 15.55 -25.67 22.33
CA ALA A 459 16.46 -26.29 21.36
C ALA A 459 15.75 -27.16 20.31
N GLN A 460 14.50 -27.58 20.55
CA GLN A 460 13.69 -28.38 19.64
C GLN A 460 12.77 -27.52 18.75
N GLY A 461 12.68 -26.21 19.03
CA GLY A 461 11.90 -25.24 18.27
C GLY A 461 10.90 -24.48 19.13
N PRO A 462 9.94 -23.76 18.52
CA PRO A 462 8.86 -23.14 19.28
C PRO A 462 7.94 -24.23 19.87
N GLN A 463 7.82 -24.22 21.19
CA GLN A 463 6.88 -25.05 21.94
C GLN A 463 5.81 -24.16 22.57
N MET A 464 4.58 -24.67 22.56
CA MET A 464 3.46 -24.00 23.18
C MET A 464 3.29 -24.48 24.61
N GLU A 465 3.10 -23.54 25.54
CA GLU A 465 2.78 -23.83 26.94
C GLU A 465 1.49 -23.13 27.37
N PHE A 466 0.84 -23.69 28.38
CA PHE A 466 -0.40 -23.15 28.94
C PHE A 466 -0.18 -22.69 30.37
N ARG A 467 -0.48 -21.42 30.62
CA ARG A 467 -0.49 -20.88 31.98
C ARG A 467 -1.83 -21.23 32.63
N SER A 468 -1.76 -21.97 33.73
CA SER A 468 -2.91 -22.16 34.60
C SER A 468 -3.26 -20.81 35.22
N LEU A 469 -4.38 -20.21 34.82
CA LEU A 469 -4.90 -19.02 35.47
C LEU A 469 -5.39 -19.42 36.86
N SER A 470 -4.70 -19.00 37.92
CA SER A 470 -5.22 -19.14 39.27
C SER A 470 -6.52 -18.32 39.38
N HIS A 471 -7.58 -18.93 39.92
CA HIS A 471 -8.97 -18.45 39.85
C HIS A 471 -9.27 -17.10 40.53
N ASN A 472 -8.28 -16.29 40.92
CA ASN A 472 -8.47 -15.12 41.79
C ASN A 472 -8.42 -13.73 41.12
N GLU A 473 -8.22 -13.59 39.80
CA GLU A 473 -7.97 -12.25 39.20
C GLU A 473 -8.97 -11.73 38.15
N VAL A 474 -10.09 -12.40 37.86
CA VAL A 474 -11.04 -11.89 36.85
C VAL A 474 -12.16 -11.06 37.49
N GLY A 475 -11.96 -9.74 37.57
CA GLY A 475 -13.01 -8.78 37.91
C GLY A 475 -14.08 -8.71 36.81
N GLY A 476 -15.33 -9.04 37.14
CA GLY A 476 -16.44 -9.10 36.18
C GLY A 476 -16.91 -7.72 35.68
N PRO A 477 -17.25 -7.55 34.39
CA PRO A 477 -17.74 -6.29 33.85
C PRO A 477 -19.24 -6.08 34.14
N ARG A 478 -19.62 -4.82 34.41
CA ARG A 478 -21.01 -4.37 34.64
C ARG A 478 -21.71 -4.08 33.31
N GLU A 479 -22.97 -4.51 33.21
CA GLU A 479 -23.85 -4.29 32.07
C GLU A 479 -24.34 -2.84 32.01
N HIS A 480 -24.14 -2.16 30.86
CA HIS A 480 -24.91 -0.98 30.47
C HIS A 480 -25.24 -1.02 28.97
N GLU A 481 -26.45 -0.54 28.67
CA GLU A 481 -27.16 -0.69 27.42
C GLU A 481 -26.94 0.52 26.50
N GLY A 482 -26.61 0.26 25.23
CA GLY A 482 -26.35 1.29 24.22
C GLY A 482 -25.80 0.68 22.95
N ILE A 483 -26.66 0.49 21.95
CA ILE A 483 -26.30 -0.03 20.62
C ILE A 483 -25.92 1.16 19.74
N PHE A 484 -24.66 1.22 19.28
CA PHE A 484 -24.18 1.72 17.98
C PHE A 484 -22.65 1.88 18.11
N ARG A 485 -21.88 1.36 17.12
CA ARG A 485 -20.43 1.63 16.82
C ARG A 485 -19.42 0.46 16.81
N PHE A 486 -19.84 -0.77 16.48
CA PHE A 486 -18.94 -1.91 16.14
C PHE A 486 -18.82 -2.18 14.61
N PHE A 487 -19.61 -1.48 13.78
CA PHE A 487 -19.72 -1.77 12.34
C PHE A 487 -18.45 -1.47 11.52
N ALA A 488 -17.55 -0.60 11.98
CA ALA A 488 -16.30 -0.29 11.27
C ALA A 488 -15.30 -1.47 11.28
N PHE A 489 -15.30 -2.27 12.35
CA PHE A 489 -14.43 -3.46 12.47
C PHE A 489 -14.86 -4.57 11.51
N VAL A 490 -16.15 -4.90 11.51
CA VAL A 490 -16.71 -5.91 10.58
C VAL A 490 -16.58 -5.43 9.15
N ARG A 491 -16.81 -4.15 8.86
CA ARG A 491 -16.64 -3.58 7.53
C ARG A 491 -15.18 -3.66 7.05
N GLY A 492 -14.21 -3.27 7.86
CA GLY A 492 -12.79 -3.32 7.49
C GLY A 492 -12.25 -4.75 7.27
N ILE A 493 -12.82 -5.77 7.94
CA ILE A 493 -12.49 -7.18 7.67
C ILE A 493 -13.24 -7.70 6.45
N MET A 494 -14.52 -7.34 6.29
CA MET A 494 -15.35 -7.78 5.17
C MET A 494 -14.91 -7.17 3.84
N GLU A 495 -14.37 -5.96 3.82
CA GLU A 495 -13.76 -5.34 2.63
C GLU A 495 -12.51 -6.12 2.18
N CYS A 496 -11.79 -6.79 3.09
CA CYS A 496 -10.67 -7.68 2.75
C CYS A 496 -11.09 -9.11 2.37
N ILE A 497 -12.29 -9.56 2.78
CA ILE A 497 -12.81 -10.90 2.48
C ILE A 497 -13.68 -10.91 1.21
N GLY A 498 -14.26 -9.76 0.84
CA GLY A 498 -15.16 -9.59 -0.29
C GLY A 498 -14.54 -8.94 -1.54
N GLY A 499 -13.22 -8.72 -1.55
CA GLY A 499 -12.45 -8.24 -2.70
C GLY A 499 -12.00 -9.37 -3.62
#